data_AF-A0A5B8NI04-F1
#
_entry.id   AF-A0A5B8NI04-F1
#
_cell.length_a   1.000
_cell.length_b   1.000
_cell.length_c   1.000
_cell.angle_alpha   90.00
_cell.angle_beta   90.00
_cell.angle_gamma   90.00
#
_symmetry.space_group_name_H-M   'P 1'
#
loop_
_entity.id
_entity.type
_entity.pdbx_description
1 polymer ?
#
loop_
_entity_poly.entity_id
_entity_poly.type
_entity_poly.pdbx_seq_one_letter_code
_entity_poly.pdbx_strand_id
1 'polypeptide(L)' 'MKRFTLRLSEAEYLKLKNYCDELHISMNDVVRQLIREWQPKPEISLQVRNQGNQ' A
#
# COMPACT_ATOMS: atom_id res chain seq x y z
N MET A 1 19.55 -0.95 -4.40
CA MET A 1 18.07 -1.02 -4.31
C MET A 1 17.67 -2.42 -3.84
N LYS A 2 16.96 -2.57 -2.71
CA LYS A 2 16.36 -3.87 -2.36
C LYS A 2 15.14 -4.10 -3.24
N ARG A 3 15.04 -5.29 -3.87
CA ARG A 3 13.87 -5.70 -4.65
C ARG A 3 12.80 -6.21 -3.69
N PHE A 4 11.59 -5.68 -3.81
CA PHE A 4 10.42 -6.15 -3.07
C PHE A 4 9.31 -6.51 -4.06
N THR A 5 8.43 -7.41 -3.65
CA THR A 5 7.24 -7.79 -4.40
C THR A 5 6.03 -7.27 -3.64
N LEU A 6 5.18 -6.48 -4.30
CA LEU A 6 3.91 -6.02 -3.76
C LEU A 6 2.80 -6.94 -4.28
N ARG A 7 1.88 -7.35 -3.40
CA ARG A 7 0.66 -8.05 -3.79
C ARG A 7 -0.47 -7.02 -3.82
N LEU A 8 -1.13 -6.93 -4.96
CA LEU A 8 -2.30 -6.09 -5.18
C LEU A 8 -3.46 -7.00 -5.58
N SER A 9 -4.68 -6.62 -5.20
CA SER A 9 -5.86 -7.14 -5.87
C SER A 9 -5.86 -6.70 -7.34
N GLU A 10 -6.59 -7.42 -8.18
CA GLU A 10 -6.73 -7.07 -9.61
C GLU A 10 -7.28 -5.64 -9.78
N ALA A 11 -8.27 -5.25 -8.97
CA ALA A 11 -8.85 -3.92 -9.00
C ALA A 11 -7.85 -2.82 -8.66
N GLU A 12 -6.99 -3.03 -7.65
CA GLU A 12 -5.93 -2.08 -7.29
C GLU A 12 -4.86 -1.99 -8.38
N TYR A 13 -4.46 -3.13 -8.94
CA TYR A 13 -3.50 -3.18 -10.03
C TYR A 13 -3.99 -2.42 -11.26
N LEU A 14 -5.24 -2.66 -11.69
CA LEU A 14 -5.82 -1.98 -12.85
C LEU A 14 -5.93 -0.47 -12.65
N LYS A 15 -6.35 -0.02 -11.46
CA LYS A 15 -6.38 1.42 -11.12
C LYS A 15 -4.99 2.04 -11.23
N LEU A 16 -3.98 1.41 -10.62
CA LEU A 16 -2.62 1.89 -10.65
C LEU A 16 -2.05 1.89 -12.08
N LYS A 17 -2.30 0.84 -12.84
CA LYS A 17 -1.86 0.71 -14.23
C LYS A 17 -2.46 1.82 -15.10
N ASN A 18 -3.77 2.00 -15.08
CA ASN A 18 -4.44 3.02 -15.89
C ASN A 18 -3.92 4.42 -15.54
N TYR A 19 -3.77 4.74 -14.25
CA TYR A 19 -3.19 6.00 -13.80
C TYR A 19 -1.78 6.23 -14.34
N CYS A 20 -0.93 5.20 -14.31
CA CYS A 20 0.45 5.30 -14.82
C CYS A 20 0.48 5.46 -16.34
N ASP A 21 -0.40 4.75 -17.05
CA ASP A 21 -0.49 4.80 -18.51
C ASP A 21 -1.00 6.16 -19.00
N GLU A 22 -2.05 6.71 -18.36
CA GLU A 22 -2.64 8.01 -18.69
C GLU A 22 -1.66 9.17 -18.52
N LEU A 23 -0.81 9.11 -17.50
CA LEU A 23 0.17 10.17 -17.20
C LEU A 23 1.55 9.89 -17.80
N HIS A 24 1.74 8.75 -18.47
CA HIS A 24 3.04 8.31 -18.98
C HIS A 24 4.15 8.29 -17.92
N ILE A 25 3.83 7.79 -16.72
CA ILE A 25 4.77 7.71 -15.58
C ILE A 25 5.08 6.28 -15.18
N SER A 26 6.23 6.08 -14.54
CA SER A 26 6.69 4.78 -14.05
C SER A 26 5.89 4.33 -12.83
N MET A 27 5.27 3.15 -12.92
CA MET A 27 4.57 2.51 -11.81
C MET A 27 5.48 2.30 -10.59
N ASN A 28 6.78 2.05 -10.81
CA ASN A 28 7.74 1.86 -9.72
C ASN A 28 7.91 3.15 -8.90
N ASP A 29 7.97 4.30 -9.58
CA ASP A 29 8.17 5.60 -8.95
C ASP A 29 6.92 6.04 -8.19
N VAL A 30 5.73 5.80 -8.76
CA VAL A 30 4.46 6.02 -8.09
C VAL A 30 4.36 5.18 -6.81
N VAL A 31 4.68 3.87 -6.88
CA VAL A 31 4.64 2.99 -5.70
C VAL A 31 5.64 3.45 -4.63
N ARG A 32 6.86 3.86 -5.01
CA ARG A 32 7.84 4.41 -4.06
C ARG A 32 7.33 5.67 -3.39
N GLN A 33 6.68 6.55 -4.15
CA GLN A 33 6.12 7.79 -3.61
C GLN A 33 5.00 7.49 -2.61
N LEU A 34 4.07 6.60 -2.96
CA LEU A 34 2.98 6.19 -2.07
C LEU A 34 3.51 5.58 -0.77
N ILE A 35 4.51 4.70 -0.84
CA ILE A 35 5.13 4.11 0.35
C ILE A 35 5.82 5.18 1.21
N ARG A 36 6.48 6.16 0.60
CA ARG A 36 7.18 7.25 1.31
C ARG A 36 6.21 8.20 2.01
N GLU A 37 5.09 8.50 1.35
CA GLU A 37 4.06 9.43 1.84
C GLU A 37 3.05 8.75 2.77
N TRP A 38 3.03 7.42 2.80
CA TRP A 38 2.16 6.68 3.68
C TRP A 38 2.51 6.95 5.15
N GLN A 39 1.64 7.72 5.80
CA GLN A 39 1.63 7.88 7.25
C GLN A 39 0.62 6.88 7.82
N PRO A 40 1.04 5.95 8.70
CA PRO A 40 0.08 5.13 9.42
C PRO A 40 -0.77 6.07 10.28
N LYS A 41 -2.09 6.10 10.04
CA LYS A 41 -3.01 6.83 10.92
C LYS A 41 -2.92 6.20 12.32
N PRO A 42 -2.81 6.98 13.40
CA PRO A 42 -2.80 6.46 14.76
C PRO A 42 -4.24 6.08 15.19
N GLU A 43 -4.78 4.97 14.66
CA GLU A 43 -6.02 4.28 15.06
C GLU A 43 -6.16 3.12 14.06
N ILE A 44 -5.87 1.84 14.37
CA ILE A 44 -6.44 0.96 15.39
C ILE A 44 -5.36 -0.09 15.72
N SER A 45 -4.50 0.20 16.70
CA SER A 45 -3.70 -0.82 17.41
C SER A 45 -4.22 -0.98 18.84
N LEU A 46 -5.53 -0.85 19.00
CA LEU A 46 -6.26 -1.16 20.22
C LEU A 46 -7.26 -2.26 19.86
N GLN A 47 -7.22 -3.37 20.60
CA GLN A 47 -8.14 -4.52 20.56
C GLN A 47 -7.74 -5.80 19.80
N VAL A 48 -6.45 -6.15 19.73
CA VAL A 48 -6.06 -7.58 19.67
C VAL A 48 -5.00 -7.86 20.73
N ARG A 49 -5.35 -7.70 22.01
CA ARG A 49 -4.52 -8.29 23.08
C ARG A 49 -5.19 -8.71 24.38
N ASN A 50 -6.48 -8.47 24.64
CA ASN A 50 -7.08 -8.83 25.94
C ASN A 50 -8.54 -9.33 25.87
N GLN A 51 -8.78 -10.52 25.31
CA GLN A 51 -9.93 -11.39 25.64
C GLN A 51 -9.50 -12.83 25.25
N GLY A 52 -9.41 -13.85 26.12
CA GLY A 52 -9.57 -13.91 27.56
C GLY A 52 -8.81 -15.11 28.13
N ASN A 53 -8.36 -14.97 29.37
CA ASN A 53 -8.07 -16.09 30.25
C ASN A 53 -8.42 -15.64 31.67
N GLN A 54 -9.69 -15.82 32.03
CA GLN A 54 -10.20 -15.84 33.39
C GLN A 54 -11.17 -17.01 33.49
#